data_AF-A0A8T4RKL8-F1
#
_entry.id   AF-A0A8T4RKL8-F1
#
_cell.length_a   1.000
_cell.length_b   1.000
_cell.length_c   1.000
_cell.angle_alpha   90.00
_cell.angle_beta   90.00
_cell.angle_gamma   90.00
#
_symmetry.space_group_name_H-M   'P 1'
#
loop_
_entity.id
_entity.type
_entity.pdbx_description
1 polymer ?
#
loop_
_entity_poly.entity_id
_entity_poly.type
_entity_poly.pdbx_seq_one_letter_code
_entity_poly.pdbx_strand_id
1 'polypeptide(L)'
;MLQKSSISRTLAHTSVKKNLGTLVKLGLIMESIEKKGGRKFPFYKANLDNRAFRRYKTVYNLSSILESELIEFIEQKLTPKSIVLFGSYEKGEDIENSDIDMFIECKKEELDLSSFEKKLGRKIELHFNDNFNSYPKELKNNIINGRVLSGFLEGYK
;
A
#
# COMPACT_ATOMS: atom_id res chain seq x y z
N MET A 1 -6.94 3.28 -19.61
CA MET A 1 -8.14 4.15 -19.54
C MET A 1 -7.99 5.01 -18.30
N LEU A 2 -7.62 6.29 -18.45
CA LEU A 2 -7.28 7.17 -17.32
C LEU A 2 -8.57 7.56 -16.57
N GLN A 3 -8.79 6.97 -15.40
CA GLN A 3 -9.91 7.35 -14.54
C GLN A 3 -9.59 8.72 -13.93
N LYS A 4 -10.28 9.76 -14.42
CA LYS A 4 -10.29 11.07 -13.79
C LYS A 4 -10.93 10.91 -12.41
N SER A 5 -10.13 10.92 -11.35
CA SER A 5 -10.65 11.12 -10.00
C SER A 5 -11.11 12.57 -9.89
N SER A 6 -12.41 12.79 -10.04
CA SER A 6 -13.05 14.05 -9.67
C SER A 6 -12.98 14.18 -8.15
N ILE A 7 -12.10 15.06 -7.66
CA ILE A 7 -12.04 15.43 -6.25
C ILE A 7 -13.43 15.92 -5.83
N SER A 8 -14.01 15.24 -4.83
CA SER A 8 -15.22 15.65 -4.13
C SER A 8 -15.15 17.14 -3.75
N ARG A 9 -16.15 17.93 -4.15
CA ARG A 9 -16.22 19.39 -3.96
C ARG A 9 -16.53 19.77 -2.50
N THR A 10 -15.58 19.54 -1.60
CA THR A 10 -15.70 19.97 -0.18
C THR A 10 -14.77 21.14 0.17
N LEU A 11 -13.77 21.45 -0.68
CA LEU A 11 -12.76 22.48 -0.42
C LEU A 11 -12.78 23.58 -1.49
N ALA A 12 -12.61 24.83 -1.05
CA ALA A 12 -12.50 25.98 -1.94
C ALA A 12 -11.27 25.86 -2.86
N HIS A 13 -11.42 26.23 -4.13
CA HIS A 13 -10.37 26.15 -5.14
C HIS A 13 -9.05 26.84 -4.73
N THR A 14 -9.16 28.00 -4.08
CA THR A 14 -8.01 28.76 -3.56
C THR A 14 -7.24 28.00 -2.48
N SER A 15 -7.95 27.32 -1.58
CA SER A 15 -7.35 26.48 -0.54
C SER A 15 -6.65 25.27 -1.14
N VAL A 16 -7.24 24.62 -2.15
CA VAL A 16 -6.60 23.50 -2.86
C VAL A 16 -5.29 23.96 -3.51
N LYS A 17 -5.31 25.07 -4.25
CA LYS A 17 -4.11 25.63 -4.89
C LYS A 17 -3.02 25.97 -3.87
N LYS A 18 -3.39 26.56 -2.73
CA LYS A 18 -2.45 26.88 -1.64
C LYS A 18 -1.79 25.61 -1.10
N ASN A 19 -2.58 24.58 -0.79
CA ASN A 19 -2.07 23.32 -0.26
C ASN A 19 -1.19 22.57 -1.26
N LEU A 20 -1.59 22.52 -2.54
CA LEU A 20 -0.75 21.94 -3.60
C LEU A 20 0.59 22.65 -3.70
N GLY A 21 0.61 23.99 -3.65
CA GLY A 21 1.85 24.77 -3.60
C GLY A 21 2.73 24.43 -2.40
N THR A 22 2.15 24.21 -1.23
CA THR A 22 2.89 23.75 -0.04
C THR A 22 3.47 22.35 -0.24
N LEU A 23 2.70 21.41 -0.77
CA LEU A 23 3.16 20.03 -1.02
C LEU A 23 4.29 19.98 -2.06
N VAL A 24 4.23 20.83 -3.09
CA VAL A 24 5.32 21.00 -4.07
C VAL A 24 6.57 21.57 -3.38
N LYS A 25 6.43 22.61 -2.54
CA LYS A 25 7.56 23.18 -1.78
C LYS A 25 8.22 22.18 -0.83
N LEU A 26 7.42 21.30 -0.21
CA LEU A 26 7.92 20.21 0.63
C LEU A 26 8.51 19.04 -0.20
N GLY A 27 8.36 19.09 -1.52
CA GLY A 27 8.82 18.04 -2.44
C GLY A 27 8.03 16.74 -2.34
N LEU A 28 6.86 16.74 -1.70
CA LEU A 28 6.01 15.55 -1.53
C LEU A 28 5.25 15.20 -2.81
N ILE A 29 4.96 16.20 -3.63
CA ILE A 29 4.39 16.03 -4.97
C ILE A 29 5.23 16.79 -5.99
N MET A 30 5.23 16.31 -7.23
CA MET A 30 5.82 17.00 -8.37
C MET A 30 4.72 17.66 -9.20
N GLU A 31 4.99 18.86 -9.70
CA GLU A 31 4.12 19.57 -10.64
C GLU A 31 4.73 19.52 -12.05
N SER A 32 3.93 19.16 -13.05
CA SER A 32 4.23 19.30 -14.46
C SER A 32 3.13 20.10 -15.17
N ILE A 33 3.41 20.64 -16.35
CA ILE A 33 2.42 21.39 -17.13
C ILE A 33 2.13 20.64 -18.42
N GLU A 34 0.88 20.22 -18.59
CA GLU A 34 0.38 19.72 -19.87
C GLU A 34 -0.21 20.87 -20.69
N LYS A 35 0.12 20.92 -21.98
CA LYS A 35 -0.52 21.82 -22.94
C LYS A 35 -1.61 21.06 -23.69
N LYS A 36 -2.85 21.58 -23.67
CA LYS A 36 -3.94 21.10 -24.52
C LYS A 36 -4.48 22.28 -25.32
N GLY A 37 -4.07 22.37 -26.59
CA GLY A 37 -4.20 23.57 -27.41
C GLY A 37 -3.40 24.73 -26.82
N GLY A 38 -3.99 25.92 -26.73
CA GLY A 38 -3.37 27.11 -26.12
C GLY A 38 -3.40 27.17 -24.59
N ARG A 39 -4.07 26.20 -23.93
CA ARG A 39 -4.26 26.20 -22.47
C ARG A 39 -3.23 25.32 -21.76
N LYS A 40 -2.72 25.82 -20.63
CA LYS A 40 -1.79 25.12 -19.73
C LYS A 40 -2.57 24.53 -18.56
N PHE A 41 -2.37 23.25 -18.29
CA PHE A 41 -3.00 22.53 -17.19
C PHE A 41 -1.90 22.00 -16.26
N PRO A 42 -1.88 22.39 -14.98
CA PRO A 42 -0.98 21.79 -14.02
C PRO A 42 -1.43 20.35 -13.75
N PHE A 43 -0.46 19.44 -13.76
CA PHE A 43 -0.61 18.04 -13.43
C PHE A 43 0.28 17.75 -12.22
N TYR A 44 -0.26 17.08 -11.22
CA TYR A 44 0.45 16.75 -10.00
C TYR A 44 0.58 15.23 -9.88
N LYS A 45 1.76 14.76 -9.49
CA LYS A 45 2.01 13.35 -9.16
C LYS A 45 2.74 13.21 -7.84
N ALA A 46 2.53 12.11 -7.15
CA ALA A 46 3.31 11.75 -5.97
C ALA A 46 4.81 11.76 -6.28
N ASN A 47 5.62 12.27 -5.36
CA ASN A 47 7.07 12.17 -5.47
C ASN A 47 7.58 10.91 -4.76
N LEU A 48 7.51 9.78 -5.46
CA LEU A 48 7.99 8.51 -4.92
C LEU A 48 9.48 8.52 -4.64
N ASP A 49 10.30 9.40 -5.23
CA ASP A 49 11.73 9.48 -4.90
C ASP A 49 12.00 10.24 -3.59
N ASN A 50 10.99 10.92 -3.04
CA ASN A 50 11.09 11.63 -1.77
C ASN A 50 10.92 10.66 -0.59
N ARG A 51 11.97 10.52 0.23
CA ARG A 51 11.95 9.67 1.42
C ARG A 51 10.87 10.06 2.44
N ALA A 52 10.56 11.34 2.60
CA ALA A 52 9.50 11.78 3.50
C ALA A 52 8.12 11.37 2.96
N PHE A 53 7.90 11.49 1.64
CA PHE A 53 6.68 10.99 1.02
C PHE A 53 6.49 9.48 1.25
N ARG A 54 7.51 8.66 0.98
CA ARG A 54 7.46 7.21 1.24
C ARG A 54 7.11 6.91 2.71
N ARG A 55 7.74 7.60 3.66
CA ARG A 55 7.45 7.42 5.10
C ARG A 55 6.01 7.74 5.46
N TYR A 56 5.48 8.87 4.99
CA TYR A 56 4.08 9.22 5.22
C TYR A 56 3.14 8.20 4.57
N LYS A 57 3.51 7.71 3.38
CA LYS A 57 2.75 6.70 2.67
C LYS A 57 2.76 5.35 3.41
N THR A 58 3.90 4.89 3.92
CA THR A 58 3.99 3.69 4.76
C THR A 58 3.08 3.80 5.98
N VAL A 59 3.06 4.94 6.67
CA VAL A 59 2.17 5.15 7.82
C VAL A 59 0.70 5.08 7.41
N TYR A 60 0.33 5.75 6.31
CA TYR A 60 -1.03 5.71 5.77
C TYR A 60 -1.46 4.29 5.38
N ASN A 61 -0.60 3.57 4.65
CA ASN A 61 -0.82 2.20 4.22
C ASN A 61 -1.03 1.26 5.41
N LEU A 62 -0.16 1.35 6.42
CA LEU A 62 -0.28 0.55 7.64
C LEU A 62 -1.57 0.87 8.40
N SER A 63 -1.92 2.16 8.56
CA SER A 63 -3.18 2.57 9.19
C SER A 63 -4.38 2.00 8.43
N SER A 64 -4.36 2.09 7.10
CA SER A 64 -5.44 1.59 6.23
C SER A 64 -5.67 0.10 6.39
N ILE A 65 -4.59 -0.71 6.46
CA ILE A 65 -4.69 -2.15 6.68
C ILE A 65 -5.23 -2.47 8.08
N LEU A 66 -4.73 -1.81 9.12
CA LEU A 66 -5.19 -2.06 10.49
C LEU A 66 -6.68 -1.68 10.65
N GLU A 67 -7.06 -0.50 10.15
CA GLU A 67 -8.46 -0.05 10.14
C GLU A 67 -9.37 -0.92 9.26
N SER A 68 -8.79 -1.72 8.34
CA SER A 68 -9.57 -2.60 7.48
C SER A 68 -10.17 -3.80 8.22
N GLU A 69 -9.60 -4.18 9.37
CA GLU A 69 -9.87 -5.41 10.14
C GLU A 69 -9.51 -6.71 9.37
N LEU A 70 -8.68 -6.60 8.33
CA LEU A 70 -8.22 -7.74 7.53
C LEU A 70 -7.39 -8.73 8.38
N ILE A 71 -6.57 -8.21 9.29
CA ILE A 71 -5.65 -9.03 10.09
C ILE A 71 -6.46 -9.91 11.04
N GLU A 72 -7.41 -9.32 11.75
CA GLU A 72 -8.33 -9.97 12.68
C GLU A 72 -9.19 -11.01 11.95
N PHE A 73 -9.67 -10.70 10.74
CA PHE A 73 -10.39 -11.66 9.91
C PHE A 73 -9.54 -12.89 9.55
N ILE A 74 -8.30 -12.69 9.10
CA ILE A 74 -7.40 -13.78 8.75
C ILE A 74 -7.08 -14.63 9.99
N GLU A 75 -6.79 -13.99 11.12
CA GLU A 75 -6.52 -14.67 12.39
C GLU A 75 -7.69 -15.58 12.82
N GLN A 76 -8.91 -15.06 12.78
CA GLN A 76 -10.11 -15.80 13.17
C GLN A 76 -10.38 -16.99 12.25
N LYS A 77 -10.07 -16.87 10.96
CA LYS A 77 -10.35 -17.93 9.98
C LYS A 77 -9.27 -18.99 9.94
N LEU A 78 -8.00 -18.61 10.08
CA LEU A 78 -6.88 -19.48 9.74
C LEU A 78 -5.96 -19.80 10.92
N THR A 79 -6.01 -19.04 12.02
CA THR A 79 -5.09 -19.18 13.16
C THR A 79 -3.61 -19.31 12.73
N PRO A 80 -3.08 -18.39 11.88
CA PRO A 80 -1.75 -18.52 11.33
C PRO A 80 -0.67 -18.30 12.40
N LYS A 81 0.52 -18.87 12.19
CA LYS A 81 1.67 -18.64 13.10
C LYS A 81 2.22 -17.23 13.01
N SER A 82 2.21 -16.67 11.79
CA SER A 82 2.63 -15.32 11.51
C SER A 82 1.89 -14.75 10.30
N ILE A 83 1.67 -13.43 10.34
CA ILE A 83 1.16 -12.64 9.22
C ILE A 83 2.17 -11.54 8.97
N VAL A 84 2.71 -11.46 7.75
CA VAL A 84 3.76 -10.51 7.39
C VAL A 84 3.33 -9.74 6.16
N LEU A 85 3.20 -8.42 6.30
CA LEU A 85 3.04 -7.51 5.18
C LEU A 85 4.40 -7.26 4.55
N PHE A 86 4.53 -7.41 3.23
CA PHE A 86 5.79 -7.15 2.55
C PHE A 86 5.56 -6.46 1.20
N GLY A 87 6.61 -6.36 0.39
CA GLY A 87 6.51 -5.78 -0.95
C GLY A 87 6.42 -4.26 -0.96
N SER A 88 5.86 -3.72 -2.04
CA SER A 88 5.85 -2.27 -2.30
C SER A 88 4.91 -1.49 -1.37
N TYR A 89 3.83 -2.13 -0.91
CA TYR A 89 2.85 -1.53 -0.01
C TYR A 89 3.44 -1.27 1.38
N GLU A 90 4.22 -2.22 1.91
CA GLU A 90 4.98 -2.04 3.17
C GLU A 90 5.95 -0.86 3.07
N LYS A 91 6.66 -0.76 1.94
CA LYS A 91 7.72 0.24 1.72
C LYS A 91 7.19 1.63 1.34
N GLY A 92 5.88 1.79 1.13
CA GLY A 92 5.28 3.03 0.65
C GLY A 92 5.70 3.38 -0.78
N GLU A 93 6.05 2.37 -1.57
CA GLU A 93 6.48 2.48 -2.97
C GLU A 93 5.38 2.06 -3.96
N ASP A 94 4.26 1.55 -3.45
CA ASP A 94 3.11 1.13 -4.25
C ASP A 94 2.59 2.26 -5.15
N ILE A 95 2.05 1.92 -6.31
CA ILE A 95 1.30 2.82 -7.21
C ILE A 95 -0.15 2.35 -7.26
N GLU A 96 -1.06 3.09 -7.89
CA GLU A 96 -2.53 2.87 -7.88
C GLU A 96 -3.01 1.48 -8.37
N ASN A 97 -2.15 0.72 -9.06
CA ASN A 97 -2.46 -0.64 -9.51
C ASN A 97 -1.62 -1.73 -8.81
N SER A 98 -0.80 -1.37 -7.82
CA SER A 98 -0.07 -2.34 -7.00
C SER A 98 -1.01 -3.13 -6.09
N ASP A 99 -0.64 -4.39 -5.87
CA ASP A 99 -1.32 -5.30 -4.96
C ASP A 99 -0.76 -5.16 -3.52
N ILE A 100 -1.49 -5.71 -2.54
CA ILE A 100 -1.05 -5.81 -1.15
C ILE A 100 -0.53 -7.24 -0.94
N ASP A 101 0.80 -7.37 -0.86
CA ASP A 101 1.46 -8.66 -0.67
C ASP A 101 1.55 -9.03 0.81
N MET A 102 0.98 -10.17 1.18
CA MET A 102 1.02 -10.68 2.55
C MET A 102 1.46 -12.14 2.59
N PHE A 103 2.37 -12.45 3.50
CA PHE A 103 2.76 -13.81 3.80
C PHE A 103 1.97 -14.31 5.02
N ILE A 104 1.34 -15.47 4.87
CA ILE A 104 0.52 -16.10 5.90
C ILE A 104 1.12 -17.47 6.21
N GLU A 105 1.61 -17.65 7.43
CA GLU A 105 2.26 -18.88 7.85
C GLU A 105 1.25 -19.93 8.34
N CYS A 106 0.57 -20.55 7.38
CA CYS A 106 -0.35 -21.66 7.60
C CYS A 106 -0.53 -22.50 6.32
N LYS A 107 -1.36 -23.54 6.40
CA LYS A 107 -1.80 -24.26 5.21
C LYS A 107 -2.63 -23.34 4.31
N LYS A 108 -2.52 -23.55 3.00
CA LYS A 108 -3.30 -22.79 2.02
C LYS A 108 -4.79 -23.07 2.19
N GLU A 109 -5.57 -22.00 2.28
CA GLU A 109 -7.03 -22.02 2.38
C GLU A 109 -7.61 -20.94 1.46
N GLU A 110 -8.85 -21.12 1.02
CA GLU A 110 -9.56 -20.10 0.24
C GLU A 110 -10.26 -19.11 1.17
N LEU A 111 -10.05 -17.82 0.92
CA LEU A 111 -10.68 -16.72 1.64
C LEU A 111 -11.36 -15.77 0.66
N ASP A 112 -12.57 -15.32 0.98
CA ASP A 112 -13.19 -14.19 0.28
C ASP A 112 -12.65 -12.88 0.85
N LEU A 113 -11.83 -12.20 0.04
CA LEU A 113 -11.20 -10.92 0.40
C LEU A 113 -11.90 -9.71 -0.24
N SER A 114 -12.99 -9.92 -1.00
CA SER A 114 -13.59 -8.89 -1.86
C SER A 114 -14.05 -7.64 -1.10
N SER A 115 -14.54 -7.80 0.13
CA SER A 115 -14.93 -6.69 1.01
C SER A 115 -13.73 -5.84 1.45
N PHE A 116 -12.61 -6.48 1.78
CA PHE A 116 -11.36 -5.83 2.17
C PHE A 116 -10.69 -5.16 0.97
N GLU A 117 -10.65 -5.82 -0.19
CA GLU A 117 -10.13 -5.25 -1.42
C GLU A 117 -10.88 -3.96 -1.79
N LYS A 118 -12.21 -3.96 -1.64
CA LYS A 118 -13.05 -2.78 -1.85
C LYS A 118 -12.77 -1.67 -0.85
N LYS A 119 -12.56 -2.00 0.43
CA LYS A 119 -12.27 -1.04 1.50
C LYS A 119 -10.88 -0.40 1.33
N LEU A 120 -9.89 -1.20 0.97
CA LEU A 120 -8.50 -0.76 0.75
C LEU A 120 -8.30 -0.12 -0.64
N GLY A 121 -9.19 -0.41 -1.59
CA GLY A 121 -9.07 0.01 -2.99
C GLY A 121 -7.94 -0.70 -3.72
N ARG A 122 -7.57 -1.91 -3.27
CA ARG A 122 -6.39 -2.68 -3.70
C ARG A 122 -6.73 -4.15 -3.78
N LYS A 123 -6.11 -4.86 -4.71
CA LYS A 123 -6.08 -6.33 -4.69
C LYS A 123 -5.21 -6.80 -3.53
N ILE A 124 -5.54 -7.95 -2.95
CA ILE A 124 -4.76 -8.57 -1.87
C ILE A 124 -4.19 -9.89 -2.39
N GLU A 125 -2.87 -10.05 -2.33
CA GLU A 125 -2.18 -11.30 -2.68
C GLU A 125 -1.68 -11.99 -1.41
N LEU A 126 -2.26 -13.16 -1.12
CA LEU A 126 -1.87 -13.99 0.04
C LEU A 126 -0.92 -15.10 -0.40
N HIS A 127 0.29 -15.08 0.16
CA HIS A 127 1.29 -16.13 0.02
C HIS A 127 1.24 -17.07 1.23
N PHE A 128 0.66 -18.25 1.02
CA PHE A 128 0.55 -19.28 2.06
C PHE A 128 1.76 -20.21 2.08
N ASN A 129 2.30 -20.48 3.26
CA ASN A 129 3.27 -21.54 3.48
C ASN A 129 3.28 -21.99 4.94
N ASP A 130 3.28 -23.30 5.19
CA ASP A 130 3.38 -23.86 6.54
C ASP A 130 4.83 -23.92 7.07
N ASN A 131 5.80 -23.75 6.17
CA ASN A 131 7.23 -23.74 6.46
C ASN A 131 7.94 -22.64 5.66
N PHE A 132 8.15 -21.49 6.30
CA PHE A 132 8.88 -20.35 5.73
C PHE A 132 10.24 -20.73 5.10
N ASN A 133 10.93 -21.73 5.67
CA ASN A 133 12.22 -22.22 5.17
C ASN A 133 12.16 -22.93 3.81
N SER A 134 10.98 -23.18 3.25
CA SER A 134 10.83 -23.80 1.92
C SER A 134 10.88 -22.79 0.75
N TYR A 135 10.72 -21.49 1.01
CA TYR A 135 10.69 -20.49 -0.07
C TYR A 135 12.05 -20.28 -0.77
N PRO A 136 12.03 -19.85 -2.05
CA PRO A 136 13.21 -19.34 -2.74
C PRO A 136 13.83 -18.18 -1.95
N LYS A 137 15.16 -18.08 -2.01
CA LYS A 137 15.95 -17.10 -1.26
C LYS A 137 15.47 -15.66 -1.46
N GLU A 138 15.11 -15.30 -2.69
CA GLU A 138 14.66 -13.95 -3.04
C GLU A 138 13.35 -13.58 -2.33
N LEU A 139 12.35 -14.47 -2.39
CA LEU A 139 11.06 -14.23 -1.74
C LEU A 139 11.19 -14.23 -0.21
N LYS A 140 12.02 -15.11 0.35
CA LYS A 140 12.36 -15.07 1.78
C LYS A 140 12.93 -13.72 2.21
N ASN A 141 13.88 -13.19 1.45
CA ASN A 141 14.48 -11.89 1.76
C ASN A 141 13.43 -10.77 1.74
N ASN A 142 12.48 -10.82 0.80
CA ASN A 142 11.39 -9.84 0.75
C ASN A 142 10.48 -9.95 1.98
N ILE A 143 10.11 -11.17 2.38
CA ILE A 143 9.23 -11.43 3.53
C ILE A 143 9.93 -11.07 4.86
N ILE A 144 11.17 -11.51 5.08
CA ILE A 144 11.93 -11.21 6.32
C ILE A 144 12.10 -9.71 6.54
N ASN A 145 12.30 -8.94 5.47
CA ASN A 145 12.41 -7.49 5.55
C ASN A 145 11.04 -6.78 5.53
N GLY A 146 9.94 -7.53 5.56
CA GLY A 146 8.60 -7.01 5.72
C GLY A 146 8.29 -6.67 7.18
N ARG A 147 7.00 -6.44 7.44
CA ARG A 147 6.46 -6.09 8.75
C ARG A 147 5.58 -7.22 9.26
N VAL A 148 5.96 -7.81 10.39
CA VAL A 148 5.08 -8.73 11.13
C VAL A 148 3.89 -7.94 11.66
N LEU A 149 2.69 -8.28 11.21
CA LEU A 149 1.43 -7.70 11.66
C LEU A 149 0.76 -8.54 12.74
N SER A 150 1.00 -9.85 12.75
CA SER A 150 0.57 -10.76 13.80
C SER A 150 1.52 -11.94 13.96
N GLY A 151 1.56 -12.50 15.17
CA GLY A 151 2.35 -13.67 15.50
C GLY A 151 3.85 -13.41 15.50
N PHE A 152 4.63 -14.41 15.11
CA PHE A 152 6.09 -14.34 15.10
C PHE A 152 6.68 -15.12 13.92
N LEU A 153 7.42 -14.41 13.05
CA LEU A 153 8.15 -15.03 11.94
C LEU A 153 9.52 -15.53 12.43
N GLU A 154 9.73 -16.85 12.41
CA GLU A 154 11.01 -17.47 12.74
C GLU A 154 11.92 -17.51 11.49
N GLY A 155 12.90 -16.58 11.42
CA GLY A 155 13.82 -16.45 10.29
C GLY A 155 15.03 -17.41 10.32
N TYR A 156 15.29 -18.08 11.45
CA TYR A 156 16.38 -19.02 11.66
C TYR A 156 15.97 -20.05 12.72
N LYS A 157 16.52 -21.26 12.62
CA LYS A 157 16.41 -22.31 13.65
C LYS A 157 17.76 -22.57 14.28
#